data_AF-A0A7J2KW53-F1
#
_entry.id   AF-A0A7J2KW53-F1
#
_cell.length_a   1.000
_cell.length_b   1.000
_cell.length_c   1.000
_cell.angle_alpha   90.00
_cell.angle_beta   90.00
_cell.angle_gamma   90.00
#
_symmetry.space_group_name_H-M   'P 1'
#
loop_
_entity.id
_entity.type
_entity.pdbx_description
1 polymer ?
#
loop_
_entity_poly.entity_id
_entity_poly.type
_entity_poly.pdbx_seq_one_letter_code
_entity_poly.pdbx_strand_id
1 'polypeptide(L)' 'MALEQLSVFVENKPGRLAKITEVLQKAVINIRALSIAELGEFGVIRLIVDRPDEA' A
#
# COMPACT_ATOMS: atom_id res chain seq x y z
N MET A 1 -6.55 -11.56 17.80
CA MET A 1 -5.45 -11.22 16.88
C MET A 1 -5.73 -9.85 16.30
N ALA A 2 -4.76 -8.94 16.32
CA ALA A 2 -4.89 -7.66 15.65
C ALA A 2 -4.60 -7.84 14.15
N LEU A 3 -5.32 -7.11 13.30
CA LEU A 3 -5.07 -7.09 11.86
C LEU A 3 -3.99 -6.06 11.58
N GLU A 4 -2.90 -6.48 10.95
CA GLU A 4 -1.80 -5.59 10.60
C GLU A 4 -2.09 -4.86 9.28
N GLN A 5 -1.87 -3.54 9.30
CA GLN A 5 -2.15 -2.65 8.19
C GLN A 5 -0.92 -1.80 7.89
N LEU A 6 -0.44 -1.87 6.65
CA LEU A 6 0.60 -0.97 6.17
C LEU A 6 -0.02 0.37 5.81
N SER A 7 0.63 1.46 6.22
CA SER A 7 0.22 2.82 5.88
C SER A 7 1.37 3.53 5.18
N VAL A 8 1.23 3.73 3.88
CA VAL A 8 2.26 4.32 3.03
C VAL A 8 1.87 5.75 2.69
N PHE A 9 2.67 6.72 3.13
CA PHE A 9 2.51 8.10 2.70
C PHE A 9 3.02 8.25 1.26
N VAL A 10 2.22 8.87 0.40
CA VAL A 10 2.49 8.93 -1.02
C VAL A 10 2.14 10.30 -1.58
N GLU A 11 2.94 10.77 -2.52
CA GLU A 11 2.59 11.95 -3.32
C GLU A 11 1.44 11.62 -4.28
N ASN A 12 0.49 12.52 -4.45
CA ASN A 12 -0.61 12.35 -5.39
C ASN A 12 -0.14 12.59 -6.83
N LYS A 13 0.59 11.62 -7.38
CA LYS A 13 1.06 11.63 -8.77
C LYS A 13 0.75 10.31 -9.48
N PRO A 14 0.45 10.35 -10.79
CA PRO A 14 0.26 9.15 -11.59
C PRO A 14 1.42 8.16 -11.45
N GLY A 15 1.09 6.87 -11.37
CA GLY A 15 2.07 5.79 -11.29
C GLY A 15 2.60 5.48 -9.88
N ARG A 16 2.29 6.28 -8.86
CA ARG A 16 2.75 6.01 -7.49
C ARG A 16 2.18 4.73 -6.89
N LEU A 17 0.87 4.51 -7.04
CA LEU A 17 0.24 3.25 -6.63
C LEU A 17 0.83 2.07 -7.41
N ALA A 18 1.00 2.22 -8.73
CA ALA A 18 1.59 1.18 -9.58
C ALA A 18 2.99 0.77 -9.10
N LYS A 19 3.82 1.74 -8.67
CA LYS A 19 5.15 1.46 -8.12
C LYS A 19 5.09 0.66 -6.83
N ILE A 20 4.16 0.98 -5.93
CA ILE A 20 3.96 0.26 -4.67
C ILE A 20 3.51 -1.18 -4.96
N THR A 21 2.52 -1.36 -5.84
CA THR A 21 2.04 -2.70 -6.22
C THR A 21 3.10 -3.51 -6.96
N GLU A 22 3.98 -2.87 -7.73
CA GLU A 22 5.11 -3.53 -8.41
C GLU A 22 6.11 -4.09 -7.39
N VAL A 23 6.41 -3.35 -6.32
CA VAL A 23 7.31 -3.82 -5.25
C VAL A 23 6.71 -5.01 -4.52
N LEU A 24 5.43 -4.93 -4.13
CA LEU A 24 4.73 -6.03 -3.48
C LEU A 24 4.65 -7.27 -4.39
N GLN A 25 4.39 -7.08 -5.68
CA GLN A 25 4.37 -8.16 -6.66
C GLN A 25 5.73 -8.84 -6.80
N LYS A 26 6.84 -8.08 -6.83
CA LYS A 26 8.21 -8.65 -6.88
C LYS A 26 8.56 -9.45 -5.63
N ALA A 27 8.00 -9.08 -4.48
CA ALA A 27 8.11 -9.85 -3.23
C ALA A 27 7.11 -11.02 -3.15
N VAL A 28 6.26 -11.21 -4.16
CA VAL A 28 5.19 -12.22 -4.21
C VAL A 28 4.15 -12.01 -3.08
N ILE A 29 3.99 -10.77 -2.60
CA ILE A 29 3.09 -10.42 -1.51
C ILE A 29 1.72 -10.03 -2.10
N ASN A 30 0.66 -10.69 -1.63
CA ASN A 30 -0.69 -10.44 -2.12
C ASN A 30 -1.39 -9.37 -1.29
N ILE A 31 -2.07 -8.47 -1.98
CA ILE A 31 -2.94 -7.47 -1.36
C ILE A 31 -4.31 -8.10 -1.11
N ARG A 32 -4.74 -8.13 0.16
CA ARG A 32 -6.07 -8.58 0.57
C ARG A 32 -7.09 -7.46 0.56
N ALA A 33 -6.67 -6.25 0.95
CA ALA A 33 -7.50 -5.05 0.90
C ALA A 33 -6.62 -3.80 0.72
N LEU A 34 -7.22 -2.77 0.12
CA LEU A 34 -6.60 -1.49 -0.18
C LEU A 34 -7.61 -0.38 0.13
N SER A 35 -7.16 0.70 0.76
CA SER A 35 -7.87 1.99 0.74
C SER A 35 -6.90 3.14 0.53
N ILE A 36 -7.36 4.23 -0.07
CA ILE A 36 -6.56 5.43 -0.31
C ILE A 36 -7.32 6.61 0.27
N ALA A 37 -6.65 7.38 1.12
CA ALA A 37 -7.14 8.66 1.60
C ALA A 37 -6.25 9.77 1.05
N GLU A 38 -6.81 10.71 0.31
CA GLU A 38 -6.09 11.82 -0.31
C GLU A 38 -6.37 13.13 0.44
N LEU A 39 -5.34 13.98 0.54
CA LEU A 39 -5.44 15.36 1.00
C LEU A 39 -4.51 16.24 0.15
N GLY A 40 -5.06 16.84 -0.91
CA GLY A 40 -4.30 17.72 -1.82
C GLY A 40 -3.18 16.98 -2.54
N GLU A 41 -1.94 17.47 -2.39
CA GLU A 41 -0.77 16.94 -3.09
C GLU A 41 -0.27 15.59 -2.55
N PHE A 42 -0.83 15.10 -1.44
CA PHE A 42 -0.41 13.86 -0.80
C PHE A 42 -1.59 12.98 -0.40
N GLY A 43 -1.33 11.70 -0.21
CA GLY A 43 -2.28 10.75 0.30
C GLY A 43 -1.63 9.68 1.17
N VAL A 44 -2.47 8.89 1.82
CA VAL A 44 -2.07 7.69 2.56
C VAL A 44 -2.75 6.50 1.89
N ILE A 45 -1.94 5.56 1.42
CA ILE A 45 -2.40 4.26 0.96
C ILE A 45 -2.34 3.32 2.16
N ARG A 46 -3.47 2.72 2.51
CA ARG A 46 -3.58 1.67 3.52
C ARG A 46 -3.74 0.32 2.85
N LEU A 47 -2.89 -0.63 3.21
CA LEU A 47 -2.87 -1.97 2.63
C LEU A 47 -2.99 -3.01 3.74
N ILE A 48 -3.77 -4.04 3.48
CA ILE A 48 -3.71 -5.30 4.22
C ILE A 48 -3.14 -6.31 3.23
N VAL A 49 -2.07 -6.98 3.64
CA VAL A 49 -1.38 -7.99 2.83
C VAL A 49 -1.41 -9.35 3.52
N ASP A 50 -1.04 -10.39 2.79
CA ASP A 50 -0.94 -11.74 3.36
C ASP A 50 0.29 -11.96 4.24
N ARG A 51 1.38 -11.22 3.99
CA ARG A 51 2.66 -11.31 4.71
C ARG A 51 3.14 -9.91 5.14
N PRO A 52 2.54 -9.33 6.20
CA PRO A 52 2.80 -7.95 6.61
C PRO A 52 4.23 -7.72 7.13
N ASP A 53 4.86 -8.72 7.75
CA ASP A 53 6.24 -8.62 8.26
C ASP A 53 7.31 -8.53 7.15
N GLU A 54 6.98 -8.96 5.94
CA GLU A 54 7.88 -8.97 4.78
C GLU A 54 7.66 -7.77 3.83
N ALA A 55 6.64 -6.94 4.11
CA ALA A 55 6.11 -5.93 3.20
C ALA A 55 6.66 -4.51 3.42
#